data_AF-A0A9X2T3Y2-F1
#
_entry.id   AF-A0A9X2T3Y2-F1
#
_cell.length_a   1.000
_cell.length_b   1.000
_cell.length_c   1.000
_cell.angle_alpha   90.00
_cell.angle_beta   90.00
_cell.angle_gamma   90.00
#
_symmetry.space_group_name_H-M   'P 1'
#
loop_
_entity.id
_entity.type
_entity.pdbx_description
1 polymer ?
#
loop_
_entity_poly.entity_id
_entity_poly.type
_entity_poly.pdbx_seq_one_letter_code
_entity_poly.pdbx_strand_id
1 'polypeptide(L)'
;MNFDINEVLFQMTDAIKQNVAENWDEVKTPANNFLQNRKERYTLLADLLINNEISQPRFDSRMEDEKLIAEAEFHAIAVISKAIAQKAANAAIDIFQNAVKAAITVAT
;
A
#
# COMPACT_ATOMS: atom_id res chain seq x y z
N MET A 1 24.72 -27.34 9.08
CA MET A 1 24.14 -26.20 9.82
C MET A 1 22.97 -26.77 10.61
N ASN A 2 22.88 -26.52 11.92
CA ASN A 2 21.72 -26.97 12.68
C ASN A 2 20.52 -26.13 12.20
N PHE A 3 19.43 -26.77 11.78
CA PHE A 3 18.23 -26.05 11.38
C PHE A 3 17.67 -25.32 12.63
N ASP A 4 17.71 -23.99 12.62
CA ASP A 4 17.15 -23.16 13.68
C ASP A 4 15.91 -22.44 13.17
N ILE A 5 14.76 -22.86 13.68
CA ILE A 5 13.47 -22.29 13.28
C ILE A 5 13.34 -20.80 13.68
N ASN A 6 14.01 -20.36 14.75
CA ASN A 6 13.92 -18.96 15.18
C ASN A 6 14.63 -18.04 14.18
N GLU A 7 15.81 -18.47 13.69
CA GLU A 7 16.54 -17.75 12.65
C GLU A 7 15.73 -17.71 11.35
N VAL A 8 15.10 -18.82 10.96
CA VAL A 8 14.24 -18.86 9.76
C VAL A 8 13.07 -17.90 9.90
N LEU A 9 12.37 -17.87 11.05
CA LEU A 9 11.26 -16.95 11.29
C LEU A 9 11.71 -15.48 11.27
N PHE A 10 12.90 -15.19 11.80
CA PHE A 10 13.50 -13.85 11.70
C PHE A 10 13.74 -13.45 10.25
N GLN A 11 14.37 -14.32 9.46
CA GLN A 11 14.63 -14.08 8.04
C GLN A 11 13.33 -13.92 7.22
N MET A 12 12.31 -14.74 7.50
CA MET A 12 10.99 -14.61 6.88
C MET A 12 10.36 -13.24 7.16
N THR A 13 10.44 -12.77 8.40
CA THR A 13 9.90 -11.46 8.80
C THR A 13 10.66 -10.33 8.12
N ASP A 14 11.99 -10.43 8.05
CA ASP A 14 12.81 -9.42 7.37
C ASP A 14 12.51 -9.37 5.87
N ALA A 15 12.33 -10.53 5.21
CA ALA A 15 11.95 -10.57 3.80
C ALA A 15 10.58 -9.95 3.51
N ILE A 16 9.61 -10.11 4.41
CA ILE A 16 8.32 -9.41 4.32
C ILE A 16 8.54 -7.90 4.37
N LYS A 17 9.29 -7.43 5.37
CA LYS A 17 9.59 -6.00 5.54
C LYS A 17 10.31 -5.43 4.32
N GLN A 18 11.32 -6.12 3.81
CA GLN A 18 12.08 -5.71 2.62
C GLN A 18 11.17 -5.63 1.39
N ASN A 19 10.34 -6.65 1.14
CA ASN A 19 9.40 -6.63 0.01
C ASN A 19 8.42 -5.46 0.10
N VAL A 20 7.86 -5.19 1.28
CA VAL A 20 6.97 -4.03 1.45
C VAL A 20 7.71 -2.72 1.17
N ALA A 21 8.94 -2.57 1.66
CA ALA A 21 9.74 -1.37 1.45
C ALA A 21 10.13 -1.17 -0.02
N GLU A 22 10.58 -2.23 -0.70
CA GLU A 22 10.99 -2.19 -2.11
C GLU A 22 9.84 -1.85 -3.06
N ASN A 23 8.62 -2.30 -2.72
CA ASN A 23 7.44 -2.06 -3.54
C ASN A 23 6.62 -0.84 -3.06
N TRP A 24 7.10 -0.07 -2.08
CA TRP A 24 6.38 1.10 -1.55
C TRP A 24 6.03 2.12 -2.63
N ASP A 25 6.91 2.32 -3.61
CA ASP A 25 6.69 3.29 -4.69
C ASP A 25 5.49 2.92 -5.58
N GLU A 26 5.11 1.63 -5.65
CA GLU A 26 3.89 1.17 -6.36
C GLU A 26 2.61 1.69 -5.70
N VAL A 27 2.61 1.89 -4.37
CA VAL A 27 1.48 2.47 -3.62
C VAL A 27 1.59 4.00 -3.60
N LYS A 28 2.77 4.50 -3.30
CA LYS A 28 3.04 5.94 -3.12
C LYS A 28 2.71 6.73 -4.38
N THR A 29 3.08 6.23 -5.55
CA THR A 29 2.89 6.95 -6.82
C THR A 29 1.42 7.23 -7.12
N PRO A 30 0.53 6.22 -7.21
CA PRO A 30 -0.89 6.48 -7.43
C PRO A 30 -1.53 7.27 -6.29
N ALA A 31 -1.17 7.00 -5.03
CA ALA A 31 -1.70 7.76 -3.90
C ALA A 31 -1.34 9.26 -3.99
N ASN A 32 -0.09 9.58 -4.34
CA ASN A 32 0.31 10.97 -4.53
C ASN A 32 -0.42 11.60 -5.72
N ASN A 33 -0.58 10.88 -6.83
CA ASN A 33 -1.33 11.39 -7.98
C ASN A 33 -2.79 11.70 -7.62
N PHE A 34 -3.46 10.84 -6.86
CA PHE A 34 -4.82 11.09 -6.37
C PHE A 34 -4.88 12.36 -5.50
N LEU A 35 -3.91 12.54 -4.60
CA LEU A 35 -3.84 13.75 -3.77
C LEU A 35 -3.56 15.02 -4.59
N GLN A 36 -2.68 14.97 -5.58
CA GLN A 36 -2.43 16.13 -6.46
C GLN A 36 -3.66 16.48 -7.30
N ASN A 37 -4.34 15.49 -7.88
CA ASN A 37 -5.58 15.72 -8.62
C ASN A 37 -6.68 16.33 -7.73
N ARG A 38 -6.75 15.90 -6.47
CA ARG A 38 -7.71 16.40 -5.49
C ARG A 38 -7.37 17.81 -5.02
N LYS A 39 -6.08 18.15 -4.91
CA LYS A 39 -5.60 19.49 -4.55
C LYS A 39 -6.18 20.57 -5.47
N GLU A 40 -6.16 20.35 -6.78
CA GLU A 40 -6.71 21.30 -7.76
C GLU A 40 -8.22 21.51 -7.55
N ARG A 41 -8.98 20.42 -7.40
CA ARG A 41 -10.43 20.49 -7.16
C ARG A 41 -10.77 21.14 -5.82
N TYR A 42 -10.00 20.84 -4.77
CA TYR A 42 -10.20 21.42 -3.44
C TYR A 42 -9.89 22.91 -3.42
N THR A 43 -8.85 23.34 -4.14
CA THR A 43 -8.52 24.76 -4.30
C THR A 43 -9.70 25.49 -4.95
N LEU A 44 -10.22 24.96 -6.06
CA LEU A 44 -11.37 25.54 -6.74
C LEU A 44 -12.62 25.61 -5.83
N LEU A 45 -12.97 24.51 -5.15
CA LEU A 45 -14.13 24.48 -4.27
C LEU A 45 -13.99 25.47 -3.10
N ALA A 46 -12.78 25.59 -2.55
CA ALA A 46 -12.48 26.55 -1.49
C ALA A 46 -12.62 27.98 -1.99
N ASP A 47 -12.03 28.32 -3.14
CA ASP A 47 -12.09 29.66 -3.72
C ASP A 47 -13.55 30.07 -4.01
N LEU A 48 -14.34 29.18 -4.60
CA LEU A 48 -15.76 29.43 -4.88
C LEU A 48 -16.56 29.70 -3.60
N LEU A 49 -16.28 28.97 -2.52
CA LEU A 49 -16.97 29.19 -1.25
C LEU A 49 -16.53 30.50 -0.59
N ILE A 50 -15.22 30.77 -0.53
CA ILE A 50 -14.64 31.98 0.06
C ILE A 50 -15.16 33.24 -0.65
N ASN A 51 -15.28 33.19 -1.98
CA ASN A 51 -15.80 34.28 -2.79
C ASN A 51 -17.33 34.36 -2.80
N ASN A 52 -18.03 33.49 -2.06
CA ASN A 52 -19.50 33.36 -2.04
C ASN A 52 -20.14 33.07 -3.41
N GLU A 53 -19.38 32.45 -4.34
CA GLU A 53 -19.88 31.99 -5.64
C GLU A 53 -20.71 30.69 -5.50
N ILE A 54 -20.50 29.93 -4.43
CA ILE A 54 -21.35 28.82 -4.01
C ILE A 54 -21.77 28.97 -2.55
N SER A 55 -22.93 28.42 -2.22
CA SER A 55 -23.41 28.37 -0.84
C SER A 55 -22.75 27.24 -0.04
N GLN A 56 -22.74 27.35 1.29
CA GLN A 56 -22.25 26.29 2.18
C GLN A 56 -22.92 24.92 1.90
N PRO A 57 -24.25 24.80 1.75
CA PRO A 57 -24.87 23.51 1.44
C PRO A 57 -24.41 22.93 0.09
N ARG A 58 -24.12 23.79 -0.90
CA ARG A 58 -23.59 23.35 -2.19
C ARG A 58 -22.15 22.85 -2.05
N PHE A 59 -21.32 23.53 -1.28
CA PHE A 59 -19.96 23.10 -0.97
C PHE A 59 -19.98 21.73 -0.26
N ASP A 60 -20.79 21.58 0.79
CA ASP A 60 -20.90 20.33 1.55
C ASP A 60 -21.32 19.16 0.66
N SER A 61 -22.31 19.36 -0.21
CA SER A 61 -22.72 18.36 -1.20
C SER A 61 -21.58 17.96 -2.14
N ARG A 62 -20.74 18.91 -2.58
CA ARG A 62 -19.57 18.61 -3.41
C ARG A 62 -18.49 17.86 -2.65
N MET A 63 -18.34 18.13 -1.35
CA MET A 63 -17.41 17.39 -0.51
C MET A 63 -17.85 15.94 -0.29
N GLU A 64 -19.15 15.66 -0.22
CA GLU A 64 -19.65 14.28 -0.19
C GLU A 64 -19.30 13.52 -1.49
N ASP A 65 -19.45 14.16 -2.66
CA ASP A 65 -19.04 13.55 -3.92
C ASP A 65 -17.52 13.26 -3.94
N GLU A 66 -16.69 14.17 -3.40
CA GLU A 66 -15.24 13.98 -3.31
C GLU A 66 -14.83 12.84 -2.37
N LYS A 67 -15.64 12.54 -1.34
CA LYS A 67 -15.44 11.37 -0.48
C LYS A 67 -15.70 10.07 -1.24
N LEU A 68 -16.76 10.00 -2.05
CA LEU A 68 -17.06 8.83 -2.88
C LEU A 68 -15.95 8.58 -3.91
N ILE A 69 -15.40 9.64 -4.51
CA ILE A 69 -14.24 9.53 -5.39
C ILE A 69 -13.02 9.02 -4.62
N ALA A 70 -12.80 9.48 -3.38
CA ALA A 70 -11.69 9.03 -2.55
C ALA A 70 -11.80 7.54 -2.23
N GLU A 71 -13.01 7.08 -1.92
CA GLU A 71 -13.29 5.67 -1.65
C GLU A 71 -12.91 4.78 -2.85
N ALA A 72 -13.31 5.18 -4.06
CA ALA A 72 -12.95 4.48 -5.29
C ALA A 72 -11.42 4.44 -5.52
N GLU A 73 -10.73 5.56 -5.29
CA GLU A 73 -9.27 5.65 -5.38
C GLU A 73 -8.59 4.75 -4.33
N PHE A 74 -9.10 4.67 -3.11
CA PHE A 74 -8.59 3.80 -2.07
C PHE A 74 -8.81 2.31 -2.37
N HIS A 75 -9.86 1.93 -3.10
CA HIS A 75 -10.00 0.57 -3.60
C HIS A 75 -8.87 0.19 -4.56
N ALA A 76 -8.41 1.10 -5.42
CA ALA A 76 -7.25 0.84 -6.26
C ALA A 76 -5.99 0.62 -5.43
N ILE A 77 -5.75 1.45 -4.41
CA ILE A 77 -4.64 1.29 -3.47
C ILE A 77 -4.72 -0.04 -2.72
N ALA A 78 -5.91 -0.48 -2.31
CA ALA A 78 -6.10 -1.75 -1.62
C ALA A 78 -5.72 -2.95 -2.51
N VAL A 79 -6.06 -2.91 -3.81
CA VAL A 79 -5.67 -3.95 -4.77
C VAL A 79 -4.16 -4.00 -4.94
N ILE A 80 -3.50 -2.85 -5.11
CA ILE A 80 -2.03 -2.76 -5.22
C ILE A 80 -1.38 -3.29 -3.94
N SER A 81 -1.85 -2.86 -2.78
CA SER A 81 -1.33 -3.28 -1.48
C SER A 81 -1.46 -4.79 -1.28
N LYS A 82 -2.56 -5.39 -1.74
CA LYS A 82 -2.76 -6.84 -1.72
C LYS A 82 -1.71 -7.57 -2.57
N ALA A 83 -1.40 -7.06 -3.77
CA ALA A 83 -0.38 -7.65 -4.62
C ALA A 83 1.01 -7.62 -3.95
N ILE A 84 1.35 -6.51 -3.29
CA ILE A 84 2.59 -6.39 -2.50
C ILE A 84 2.61 -7.39 -1.35
N ALA A 85 1.51 -7.50 -0.60
CA ALA A 85 1.39 -8.48 0.49
C ALA A 85 1.58 -9.92 -0.01
N GLN A 86 1.08 -10.25 -1.21
CA GLN A 86 1.29 -11.56 -1.83
C GLN A 86 2.76 -11.80 -2.21
N LYS A 87 3.44 -10.80 -2.82
CA LYS A 87 4.89 -10.87 -3.10
C LYS A 87 5.68 -11.13 -1.82
N ALA A 88 5.39 -10.38 -0.75
CA ALA A 88 6.03 -10.52 0.54
C ALA A 88 5.80 -11.90 1.19
N ALA A 89 4.57 -12.42 1.13
CA ALA A 89 4.24 -13.74 1.64
C ALA A 89 5.00 -14.85 0.90
N ASN A 90 5.09 -14.75 -0.44
CA ASN A 90 5.84 -15.70 -1.25
C ASN A 90 7.34 -15.67 -0.89
N ALA A 91 7.93 -14.48 -0.75
CA ALA A 91 9.34 -14.35 -0.37
C ALA A 91 9.65 -14.99 1.00
N ALA A 92 8.74 -14.84 1.97
CA ALA A 92 8.87 -15.52 3.26
C ALA A 92 8.80 -17.05 3.11
N ILE A 93 7.85 -17.56 2.31
CA ILE A 93 7.71 -19.00 2.06
C ILE A 93 8.97 -19.56 1.38
N ASP A 94 9.56 -18.82 0.43
CA ASP A 94 10.78 -19.22 -0.26
C ASP A 94 11.97 -19.36 0.69
N ILE A 95 12.09 -18.45 1.68
CA ILE A 95 13.12 -18.56 2.73
C ILE A 95 12.96 -19.87 3.51
N PHE A 96 11.75 -20.18 3.97
CA PHE A 96 11.49 -21.42 4.68
C PHE A 96 11.86 -22.65 3.84
N GLN A 97 11.40 -22.69 2.58
CA GLN A 97 11.70 -23.80 1.67
C GLN A 97 13.21 -23.97 1.44
N ASN A 98 13.94 -22.86 1.27
CA ASN A 98 15.38 -22.89 1.05
C ASN A 98 16.14 -23.34 2.31
N ALA A 99 15.72 -22.91 3.50
CA ALA A 99 16.29 -23.37 4.76
C ALA A 99 16.11 -24.89 4.96
N VAL A 100 14.91 -25.42 4.67
CA VAL A 100 14.63 -26.86 4.73
C VAL A 100 15.49 -27.63 3.74
N LYS A 101 15.58 -27.17 2.48
CA LYS A 101 16.43 -27.81 1.46
C LYS A 101 17.90 -27.85 1.89
N ALA A 102 18.43 -26.74 2.40
CA ALA A 102 19.80 -26.64 2.87
C ALA A 102 20.08 -27.60 4.05
N ALA A 103 19.12 -27.78 4.95
CA ALA A 103 19.25 -28.72 6.06
C ALA A 103 19.32 -30.19 5.59
N ILE A 104 18.55 -30.55 4.56
CA ILE A 104 18.57 -31.90 3.97
C ILE A 104 19.89 -32.16 3.24
N THR A 105 20.37 -31.21 2.43
CA THR A 105 21.62 -31.37 1.66
C THR A 105 22.85 -31.53 2.56
N VAL A 106 22.84 -30.96 3.77
CA VAL A 106 23.94 -31.13 4.74
C VAL A 106 23.85 -32.45 5.52
N ALA A 107 22.69 -33.11 5.52
CA ALA A 107 22.48 -34.38 6.22
C ALA A 107 22.89 -35.63 5.38
N THR A 108 23.22 -35.44 4.10
CA THR A 108 23.69 -36.46 3.15
C THR A 108 25.16 -36.25 2.81
#